data_AF-A0A847VRV0-F1
#
_entry.id   AF-A0A847VRV0-F1
#
_cell.length_a   1.000
_cell.length_b   1.000
_cell.length_c   1.000
_cell.angle_alpha   90.00
_cell.angle_beta   90.00
_cell.angle_gamma   90.00
#
_symmetry.space_group_name_H-M   'P 1'
#
loop_
_entity.id
_entity.type
_entity.pdbx_description
1 polymer ?
#
loop_
_entity_poly.entity_id
_entity_poly.type
_entity_poly.pdbx_seq_one_letter_code
_entity_poly.pdbx_strand_id
1 'polypeptide(L)'
;MVVVAVAIVVEPYTKWYHRLADILIYNNHNHYLPCSALPELNEVEEIVSQHQDVVEQIENLSSEGNIEFVIDSMICQGKGSIIILLR
;
A
#
# COMPACT_ATOMS: atom_id res chain seq x y z
N MET A 1 1.59 -2.80 -35.18
CA MET A 1 0.27 -3.39 -34.84
C MET A 1 0.40 -4.63 -33.95
N VAL A 2 1.17 -5.65 -34.33
CA VAL A 2 1.35 -6.87 -33.51
C VAL A 2 1.86 -6.57 -32.09
N VAL A 3 2.84 -5.68 -31.96
CA VAL A 3 3.39 -5.27 -30.64
C VAL A 3 2.34 -4.61 -29.75
N VAL A 4 1.46 -3.79 -30.33
CA VAL A 4 0.37 -3.11 -29.59
C VAL A 4 -0.71 -4.11 -29.18
N ALA A 5 -1.04 -5.07 -30.06
CA ALA A 5 -1.99 -6.13 -29.73
C ALA A 5 -1.46 -7.05 -28.62
N VAL A 6 -0.18 -7.42 -28.66
CA VAL A 6 0.47 -8.20 -27.60
C VAL A 6 0.50 -7.42 -26.28
N ALA A 7 0.85 -6.14 -26.32
CA ALA A 7 0.81 -5.28 -25.12
C ALA A 7 -0.58 -5.24 -24.46
N ILE A 8 -1.64 -5.07 -25.26
CA ILE A 8 -3.02 -5.05 -24.76
C ILE A 8 -3.44 -6.41 -24.18
N VAL A 9 -3.02 -7.52 -24.80
CA VAL A 9 -3.38 -8.88 -24.34
C VAL A 9 -2.60 -9.29 -23.09
N VAL A 10 -1.35 -8.82 -22.93
CA VAL A 10 -0.48 -9.20 -21.82
C VAL A 10 -0.74 -8.35 -20.56
N GLU A 11 -1.18 -7.10 -20.73
CA GLU A 11 -1.46 -6.19 -19.62
C GLU A 11 -2.40 -6.74 -18.52
N PRO A 12 -3.53 -7.40 -18.81
CA PRO A 12 -4.39 -7.96 -17.75
C PRO A 12 -3.71 -9.06 -16.93
N TYR A 13 -2.68 -9.71 -17.46
CA TYR A 13 -1.97 -10.80 -16.78
C TYR A 13 -0.73 -10.31 -16.02
N THR A 14 0.01 -9.35 -16.58
CA THR A 14 1.29 -8.91 -15.99
C THR A 14 1.19 -7.59 -15.23
N LYS A 15 0.14 -6.79 -15.46
CA LYS A 15 -0.07 -5.44 -14.88
C LYS A 15 1.16 -4.54 -15.05
N TRP A 16 1.90 -4.70 -16.15
CA TRP A 16 3.21 -4.10 -16.30
C TRP A 16 3.13 -2.59 -16.55
N TYR A 17 2.16 -2.13 -17.35
CA TYR A 17 1.92 -0.71 -17.57
C TYR A 17 1.36 -0.03 -16.31
N HIS A 18 0.44 -0.68 -15.60
CA HIS A 18 -0.02 -0.19 -14.30
C HIS A 18 1.14 -0.02 -13.31
N ARG A 19 2.01 -1.02 -13.17
CA ARG A 19 3.15 -0.95 -12.26
C ARG A 19 4.14 0.16 -12.64
N LEU A 20 4.38 0.38 -13.93
CA LEU A 20 5.21 1.48 -14.42
C LEU A 20 4.57 2.85 -14.15
N ALA A 21 3.25 2.98 -14.35
CA ALA A 21 2.51 4.20 -14.05
C ALA A 21 2.55 4.53 -12.55
N ASP A 22 2.41 3.53 -11.68
CA ASP A 22 2.51 3.69 -10.23
C ASP A 22 3.89 4.23 -9.82
N ILE A 23 4.96 3.66 -10.37
CA ILE A 23 6.32 4.05 -10.02
C ILE A 23 6.69 5.43 -10.62
N LEU A 24 6.37 5.68 -11.89
CA LEU A 24 6.87 6.85 -12.63
C LEU A 24 5.95 8.07 -12.58
N ILE A 25 4.63 7.86 -12.56
CA ILE A 25 3.63 8.94 -12.64
C ILE A 25 3.12 9.28 -11.24
N TYR A 26 2.68 8.26 -10.50
CA TYR A 26 2.12 8.46 -9.16
C TYR A 26 3.19 8.58 -8.08
N ASN A 27 4.47 8.37 -8.42
CA ASN A 27 5.61 8.33 -7.49
C ASN A 27 5.32 7.46 -6.26
N ASN A 28 4.61 6.34 -6.50
CA ASN A 28 4.19 5.40 -5.48
C ASN A 28 5.40 4.53 -5.11
N HIS A 29 6.30 5.12 -4.33
CA HIS A 29 7.53 4.49 -3.89
C HIS A 29 7.18 3.23 -3.07
N ASN A 30 7.75 2.08 -3.46
CA ASN A 30 7.57 0.80 -2.76
C ASN A 30 6.13 0.26 -2.66
N HIS A 31 5.23 0.64 -3.57
CA HIS A 31 3.84 0.15 -3.56
C HIS A 31 3.69 -1.38 -3.73
N TYR A 32 4.70 -2.05 -4.29
CA TYR A 32 4.70 -3.51 -4.54
C TYR A 32 5.84 -4.21 -3.81
N LEU A 33 5.97 -3.99 -2.50
CA LEU A 33 6.98 -4.68 -1.70
C LEU A 33 6.67 -6.19 -1.58
N PRO A 34 7.65 -7.07 -1.77
CA PRO A 34 7.49 -8.48 -1.42
C PRO A 34 7.42 -8.63 0.12
N CYS A 35 6.76 -9.68 0.62
CA CYS A 35 6.67 -9.95 2.07
C CYS A 35 8.05 -9.97 2.77
N SER A 36 9.11 -10.41 2.09
CA SER A 36 10.46 -10.43 2.64
C SER A 36 11.04 -9.05 2.93
N ALA A 37 10.52 -8.01 2.28
CA ALA A 37 10.93 -6.63 2.46
C ALA A 37 10.01 -5.85 3.42
N LEU A 38 8.96 -6.47 3.95
CA LEU A 38 8.14 -5.88 4.99
C LEU A 38 8.83 -5.96 6.36
N PRO A 39 8.61 -4.97 7.24
CA PRO A 39 9.08 -5.00 8.62
C PRO A 39 8.34 -6.07 9.44
N GLU A 40 8.93 -6.45 10.57
CA GLU A 40 8.29 -7.36 11.51
C GLU A 40 7.05 -6.72 12.13
N LEU A 41 6.00 -7.51 12.41
CA LEU A 41 4.74 -6.99 12.93
C LEU A 41 4.92 -6.22 14.25
N ASN A 42 5.74 -6.75 15.17
CA ASN A 42 6.00 -6.14 16.47
C ASN A 42 6.69 -4.77 16.35
N GLU A 43 7.58 -4.60 15.37
CA GLU A 43 8.23 -3.32 15.08
C GLU A 43 7.20 -2.29 14.61
N VAL A 44 6.27 -2.69 13.73
CA VAL A 44 5.20 -1.82 13.25
C VAL A 44 4.26 -1.43 14.40
N GLU A 45 3.83 -2.39 15.21
CA GLU A 45 2.96 -2.14 16.38
C GLU A 45 3.63 -1.19 17.38
N GLU A 46 4.93 -1.38 17.65
CA GLU A 46 5.70 -0.50 18.53
C GLU A 46 5.76 0.92 17.97
N ILE A 47 6.15 1.11 16.71
CA ILE A 47 6.26 2.43 16.08
C ILE A 47 4.90 3.13 16.04
N VAL A 48 3.82 2.42 15.68
CA VAL A 48 2.46 2.98 15.65
C VAL A 48 2.03 3.40 17.06
N SER A 49 2.34 2.59 18.08
CA SER A 49 2.03 2.95 19.48
C SER A 49 2.77 4.21 19.95
N GLN A 50 4.00 4.43 19.46
CA GLN A 50 4.80 5.62 19.78
C GLN A 50 4.32 6.88 19.05
N HIS A 51 3.58 6.74 17.95
CA HIS A 51 3.12 7.84 17.09
C HIS A 51 1.60 7.89 16.97
N GLN A 52 0.89 7.55 18.05
CA GLN A 52 -0.58 7.61 18.09
C GLN A 52 -1.12 9.00 17.77
N ASP A 53 -0.39 10.06 18.12
CA ASP A 53 -0.72 11.44 17.75
C ASP A 53 -0.80 11.65 16.23
N VAL A 54 0.06 10.97 15.46
CA VAL A 54 0.05 11.02 13.99
C VAL A 54 -1.12 10.22 13.45
N VAL A 55 -1.42 9.06 14.04
CA VAL A 55 -2.58 8.23 13.66
C VAL A 55 -3.88 9.03 13.83
N GLU A 56 -4.07 9.66 15.00
CA GLU A 56 -5.23 10.52 15.26
C GLU A 56 -5.31 11.69 14.28
N GLN A 57 -4.18 12.32 13.94
CA GLN A 57 -4.16 13.39 12.93
C GLN A 57 -4.64 12.89 11.56
N ILE A 58 -4.22 11.69 11.14
CA ILE A 58 -4.64 11.08 9.87
C ILE A 58 -6.13 10.80 9.87
N GLU A 59 -6.65 10.16 10.91
CA GLU A 59 -8.08 9.84 11.02
C GLU A 59 -8.95 11.11 11.02
N ASN A 60 -8.47 12.19 11.63
CA ASN A 60 -9.14 13.49 11.68
C ASN A 60 -9.01 14.34 10.39
N LEU A 61 -8.26 13.91 9.37
CA LEU A 61 -8.21 14.62 8.08
C LEU A 61 -9.57 14.63 7.37
N SER A 62 -10.44 13.67 7.69
CA SER A 62 -11.82 13.60 7.24
C SER A 62 -12.74 14.16 8.31
N SER A 63 -13.40 15.28 8.00
CA SER A 63 -14.43 15.88 8.86
C SER A 63 -15.61 14.94 9.14
N GLU A 64 -15.75 13.86 8.37
CA GLU A 64 -16.85 12.91 8.44
C GLU A 64 -16.46 11.59 9.13
N GLY A 65 -15.20 11.41 9.55
CA GLY A 65 -14.73 10.17 10.17
C GLY A 65 -14.63 9.00 9.19
N ASN A 66 -14.49 9.30 7.90
CA ASN A 66 -14.42 8.31 6.81
C ASN A 66 -13.00 7.77 6.58
N ILE A 67 -12.05 8.03 7.46
CA ILE A 67 -10.67 7.53 7.33
C ILE A 67 -10.43 6.49 8.42
N GLU A 68 -10.02 5.30 8.03
CA GLU A 68 -9.70 4.20 8.94
C GLU A 68 -8.21 3.84 8.78
N PHE A 69 -7.46 3.90 9.88
CA PHE A 69 -6.05 3.49 9.92
C PHE A 69 -5.93 2.06 10.45
N VAL A 70 -5.33 1.15 9.67
CA VAL A 70 -5.26 -0.27 10.02
C VAL A 70 -3.84 -0.81 9.84
N ILE A 71 -3.37 -1.58 10.82
CA ILE A 71 -2.19 -2.42 10.65
C ILE A 71 -2.62 -3.73 9.98
N ASP A 72 -2.21 -3.94 8.73
CA ASP A 72 -2.42 -5.21 8.03
C ASP A 72 -1.31 -6.21 8.38
N SER A 73 -1.72 -7.34 8.94
CA SER A 73 -0.89 -8.50 9.30
C SER A 73 -1.42 -9.80 8.70
N MET A 74 -2.50 -9.75 7.91
CA MET A 74 -3.18 -10.95 7.43
C MET A 74 -2.51 -11.54 6.18
N ILE A 75 -1.85 -10.73 5.37
CA ILE A 75 -1.30 -11.15 4.08
C ILE A 75 0.05 -11.87 4.25
N CYS A 76 0.94 -11.34 5.08
CA CYS A 76 2.30 -11.85 5.26
C CYS A 76 2.50 -12.24 6.74
N GLN A 77 2.60 -13.53 7.04
CA GLN A 77 2.74 -14.01 8.43
C GLN A 77 3.98 -13.41 9.11
N GLY A 78 3.78 -12.85 10.31
CA GLY A 78 4.84 -12.22 11.11
C GLY A 78 5.27 -10.83 10.62
N LYS A 79 4.75 -10.36 9.49
CA LYS A 79 5.08 -9.06 8.92
C LYS A 79 3.91 -8.10 9.06
N GLY A 80 4.22 -6.81 9.13
CA GLY A 80 3.22 -5.74 9.26
C GLY A 80 3.31 -4.71 8.14
N SER A 81 2.18 -4.14 7.78
CA SER A 81 2.11 -2.92 6.95
C SER A 81 0.94 -2.03 7.42
N ILE A 82 0.91 -0.79 6.96
CA ILE A 82 -0.16 0.17 7.29
C ILE A 82 -1.03 0.36 6.06
N ILE A 83 -2.35 0.27 6.23
CA ILE A 83 -3.35 0.58 5.22
C ILE A 83 -4.24 1.68 5.74
N ILE A 84 -4.48 2.69 4.91
CA ILE A 84 -5.42 3.77 5.19
C ILE A 84 -6.60 3.60 4.24
N LEU A 85 -7.78 3.36 4.79
CA LEU A 85 -9.01 3.11 4.05
C LEU A 85 -9.90 4.34 4.09
N LEU A 86 -10.59 4.60 2.98
CA LEU A 86 -11.67 5.57 2.90
C LEU A 86 -12.99 4.81 2.99
N ARG A 87 -13.82 5.14 3.98
CA ARG A 87 -15.09 4.50 4.27
C ARG A 87 -16.30 5.28 3.74
#